data_AF-A0A2S0XDD6-F1
#
_entry.id   AF-A0A2S0XDD6-F1
#
_cell.length_a   1.000
_cell.length_b   1.000
_cell.length_c   1.000
_cell.angle_alpha   90.00
_cell.angle_beta   90.00
_cell.angle_gamma   90.00
#
_symmetry.space_group_name_H-M   'P 1'
#
loop_
_entity.id
_entity.type
_entity.pdbx_description
1 polymer ?
#
loop_
_entity_poly.entity_id
_entity_poly.type
_entity_poly.pdbx_seq_one_letter_code
_entity_poly.pdbx_strand_id
1 'polypeptide(L)'
;MQPDRKIVEAVRIGDGDAGRVVGLSLKALRQAVGLTQLQMAERLSVGQAAISKIEQRGDVQISSLQRYVEALGARLRIDAAFPSDIGFAAEALQQITGARIDNDDQYLLPIFGDDRPLRRDVILSIKPAYSDKILEGVKTVELRRRFPLSVGQGATAYIYSTSPVRALVGAAEITDVERLPLATLWRRHGKSASIRKLDFDAYFGGLSEGYALNISNVRRFSHPLNLIELKERFGFKAPQSFLYAKPNLQMALQNEHTNISN
;
A
#
# COMPACT_ATOMS: atom_id res chain seq x y z
N MET A 1 16.29 -1.35 15.93
CA MET A 1 16.01 -2.08 14.67
C MET A 1 14.68 -2.80 14.86
N GLN A 2 13.58 -2.29 14.29
CA GLN A 2 12.30 -3.03 14.36
C GLN A 2 12.37 -4.20 13.38
N PRO A 3 11.93 -5.42 13.75
CA PRO A 3 11.99 -6.57 12.87
C PRO A 3 11.14 -6.30 11.63
N ASP A 4 11.68 -6.63 10.46
CA ASP A 4 11.04 -6.48 9.16
C ASP A 4 9.77 -7.36 9.14
N ARG A 5 8.61 -6.71 9.29
CA ARG A 5 7.34 -7.39 9.55
C ARG A 5 6.72 -7.76 8.22
N LYS A 6 6.93 -9.00 7.77
CA LYS A 6 6.35 -9.49 6.50
C LYS A 6 4.83 -9.61 6.62
N ILE A 7 4.11 -8.81 5.82
CA ILE A 7 2.64 -8.78 5.79
C ILE A 7 2.19 -9.74 4.69
N VAL A 8 1.23 -10.61 5.01
CA VAL A 8 0.56 -11.47 4.02
C VAL A 8 -0.90 -11.07 3.97
N GLU A 9 -1.30 -10.38 2.90
CA GLU A 9 -2.69 -9.98 2.69
C GLU A 9 -3.45 -11.08 1.94
N ALA A 10 -4.61 -11.49 2.48
CA ALA A 10 -5.55 -12.34 1.76
C ALA A 10 -6.44 -11.45 0.87
N VAL A 11 -6.00 -11.18 -0.36
CA VAL A 11 -6.72 -10.28 -1.29
C VAL A 11 -7.79 -11.06 -2.07
N ARG A 12 -9.04 -10.59 -2.02
CA ARG A 12 -10.15 -11.05 -2.87
C ARG A 12 -9.98 -10.55 -4.31
N ILE A 13 -10.07 -11.43 -5.30
CA ILE A 13 -10.35 -11.09 -6.70
C ILE A 13 -11.45 -12.05 -7.18
N GLY A 14 -12.72 -11.62 -7.19
CA GLY A 14 -13.85 -12.35 -7.79
C GLY A 14 -15.00 -12.79 -6.85
N ASP A 15 -16.13 -13.18 -7.45
CA ASP A 15 -17.45 -13.44 -6.83
C ASP A 15 -17.65 -14.86 -6.25
N GLY A 16 -16.59 -15.46 -5.71
CA GLY A 16 -16.68 -16.76 -5.03
C GLY A 16 -17.05 -16.68 -3.54
N ASP A 17 -17.50 -17.82 -3.00
CA ASP A 17 -17.74 -18.07 -1.56
C ASP A 17 -16.55 -17.61 -0.70
N ALA A 18 -16.76 -16.53 0.05
CA ALA A 18 -15.71 -15.73 0.67
C ALA A 18 -14.86 -16.54 1.66
N GLY A 19 -15.45 -17.39 2.50
CA GLY A 19 -14.63 -18.15 3.44
C GLY A 19 -13.93 -19.35 2.82
N ARG A 20 -14.24 -19.75 1.58
CA ARG A 20 -13.47 -20.79 0.89
C ARG A 20 -12.12 -20.23 0.48
N VAL A 21 -12.10 -18.98 0.05
CA VAL A 21 -10.87 -18.21 -0.26
C VAL A 21 -10.05 -17.99 1.01
N VAL A 22 -10.69 -17.60 2.11
CA VAL A 22 -10.02 -17.44 3.41
C VAL A 22 -9.41 -18.76 3.87
N GLY A 23 -10.17 -19.87 3.83
CA GLY A 23 -9.69 -21.19 4.22
C GLY A 23 -8.47 -21.66 3.42
N LEU A 24 -8.46 -21.46 2.11
CA LEU A 24 -7.30 -21.75 1.25
C LEU A 24 -6.09 -20.88 1.60
N SER A 25 -6.30 -19.60 1.91
CA SER A 25 -5.22 -18.68 2.31
C SER A 25 -4.61 -19.08 3.66
N LEU A 26 -5.44 -19.48 4.63
CA LEU A 26 -4.97 -19.99 5.92
C LEU A 26 -4.17 -21.29 5.77
N LYS A 27 -4.64 -22.20 4.91
CA LYS A 27 -3.91 -23.43 4.59
C LYS A 27 -2.51 -23.10 4.03
N ALA A 28 -2.43 -22.17 3.09
CA ALA A 28 -1.15 -21.74 2.51
C ALA A 28 -0.22 -21.13 3.58
N LEU A 29 -0.74 -20.27 4.46
CA LEU A 29 0.01 -19.69 5.58
C LEU A 29 0.54 -20.76 6.54
N ARG A 30 -0.30 -21.70 6.96
CA ARG A 30 0.09 -22.81 7.84
C ARG A 30 1.20 -23.66 7.21
N GLN A 31 1.08 -23.97 5.92
CA GLN A 31 2.08 -24.72 5.18
C GLN A 31 3.40 -23.95 5.05
N ALA A 32 3.34 -22.63 4.83
CA ALA A 32 4.53 -21.78 4.73
C ALA A 32 5.35 -21.72 6.03
N VAL A 33 4.71 -21.86 7.20
CA VAL A 33 5.39 -21.97 8.50
C VAL A 33 5.73 -23.42 8.90
N GLY A 34 5.52 -24.39 7.99
CA GLY A 34 5.91 -25.79 8.19
C GLY A 34 5.01 -26.60 9.13
N LEU A 35 3.80 -26.13 9.46
CA LEU A 35 2.91 -26.83 10.39
C LEU A 35 1.94 -27.76 9.66
N THR A 36 1.70 -28.93 10.24
CA THR A 36 0.62 -29.84 9.82
C THR A 36 -0.72 -29.40 10.39
N GLN A 37 -1.84 -29.91 9.84
CA GLN A 37 -3.16 -29.65 10.42
C GLN A 37 -3.28 -30.20 11.84
N LEU A 38 -2.60 -31.32 12.16
CA LEU A 38 -2.60 -31.93 13.48
C LEU A 38 -1.90 -31.01 14.50
N GLN A 39 -0.69 -30.56 14.18
CA GLN A 39 0.06 -29.64 15.03
C GLN A 39 -0.68 -28.29 15.22
N MET A 40 -1.38 -27.83 14.18
CA MET A 40 -2.21 -26.63 14.29
C MET A 40 -3.41 -26.84 15.22
N ALA A 41 -4.02 -28.03 15.16
CA ALA A 41 -5.14 -28.41 16.02
C ALA A 41 -4.70 -28.48 17.49
N GLU A 42 -3.53 -29.05 17.76
CA GLU A 42 -2.92 -29.08 19.10
C GLU A 42 -2.70 -27.67 19.65
N ARG A 43 -2.08 -26.76 18.87
CA ARG A 43 -1.87 -25.37 19.28
C ARG A 43 -3.16 -24.62 19.60
N LEU A 44 -4.24 -24.96 18.90
CA LEU A 44 -5.54 -24.34 19.10
C LEU A 44 -6.40 -25.04 20.15
N SER A 45 -5.94 -26.19 20.68
CA SER A 45 -6.71 -27.08 21.57
C SER A 45 -8.06 -27.47 20.95
N VAL A 46 -8.04 -27.86 19.67
CA VAL A 46 -9.22 -28.34 18.92
C VAL A 46 -8.89 -29.65 18.20
N GLY A 47 -9.89 -30.36 17.69
CA GLY A 47 -9.67 -31.55 16.85
C GLY A 47 -9.20 -31.21 15.43
N GLN A 48 -8.43 -32.10 14.80
CA GLN A 48 -7.94 -31.91 13.43
C GLN A 48 -9.07 -31.71 12.40
N ALA A 49 -10.22 -32.33 12.61
CA ALA A 49 -11.41 -32.13 11.78
C ALA A 49 -11.90 -30.66 11.78
N ALA A 50 -11.72 -29.92 12.88
CA ALA A 50 -12.06 -28.51 12.96
C ALA A 50 -11.15 -27.66 12.06
N ILE A 51 -9.85 -27.97 12.02
CA ILE A 51 -8.87 -27.31 11.14
C ILE A 51 -9.18 -27.59 9.67
N SER A 52 -9.46 -28.86 9.33
CA SER A 52 -9.88 -29.21 7.97
C SER A 52 -11.16 -28.48 7.57
N LYS A 53 -12.11 -28.33 8.49
CA LYS A 53 -13.36 -27.60 8.25
C LYS A 53 -13.10 -26.12 7.98
N ILE A 54 -12.26 -25.47 8.80
CA ILE A 54 -11.88 -24.06 8.64
C ILE A 54 -11.17 -23.84 7.29
N GLU A 55 -10.30 -24.75 6.87
CA GLU A 55 -9.56 -24.63 5.60
C GLU A 55 -10.41 -24.96 4.36
N GLN A 56 -11.55 -25.65 4.50
CA GLN A 56 -12.36 -26.16 3.37
C GLN A 56 -13.76 -25.54 3.23
N ARG A 57 -14.46 -25.21 4.32
CA ARG A 57 -15.94 -25.08 4.34
C ARG A 57 -16.52 -23.67 4.25
N GLY A 58 -15.78 -22.65 3.83
CA GLY A 58 -16.48 -21.42 3.39
C GLY A 58 -16.94 -20.46 4.49
N ASP A 59 -17.04 -20.89 5.75
CA ASP A 59 -17.70 -20.10 6.79
C ASP A 59 -16.89 -20.13 8.09
N VAL A 60 -15.95 -19.18 8.20
CA VAL A 60 -15.03 -19.04 9.34
C VAL A 60 -15.46 -17.83 10.15
N GLN A 61 -15.83 -18.05 11.42
CA GLN A 61 -16.07 -16.94 12.35
C GLN A 61 -14.80 -16.11 12.54
N ILE A 62 -14.93 -14.79 12.66
CA ILE A 62 -13.79 -13.88 12.84
C ILE A 62 -12.95 -14.26 14.07
N SER A 63 -13.59 -14.70 15.16
CA SER A 63 -12.92 -15.22 16.36
C SER A 63 -12.07 -16.47 16.09
N SER A 64 -12.56 -17.38 15.24
CA SER A 64 -11.83 -18.57 14.82
C SER A 64 -10.65 -18.21 13.94
N LEU A 65 -10.83 -17.23 13.04
CA LEU A 65 -9.78 -16.68 12.20
C LEU A 65 -8.67 -16.03 13.03
N GLN A 66 -9.04 -15.23 14.03
CA GLN A 66 -8.10 -14.58 14.93
C GLN A 66 -7.25 -15.60 15.68
N ARG A 67 -7.89 -16.56 16.37
CA ARG A 67 -7.19 -17.62 17.10
C ARG A 67 -6.25 -18.41 16.18
N TYR A 68 -6.69 -18.74 14.97
CA TYR A 68 -5.89 -19.45 13.98
C TYR A 68 -4.62 -18.66 13.63
N VAL A 69 -4.76 -17.38 13.29
CA VAL A 69 -3.63 -16.53 12.90
C VAL A 69 -2.68 -16.28 14.09
N GLU A 70 -3.21 -16.12 15.29
CA GLU A 70 -2.42 -15.97 16.52
C GLU A 70 -1.63 -17.23 16.89
N ALA A 71 -2.19 -18.43 16.67
CA ALA A 71 -1.47 -19.69 16.87
C ALA A 71 -0.33 -19.92 15.86
N LEU A 72 -0.33 -19.20 14.74
CA LEU A 72 0.80 -19.10 13.82
C LEU A 72 1.83 -18.04 14.26
N GLY A 73 1.56 -17.26 15.31
CA GLY A 73 2.38 -16.13 15.74
C GLY A 73 2.13 -14.84 14.95
N ALA A 74 1.06 -14.77 14.16
CA ALA A 74 0.67 -13.59 13.41
C ALA A 74 -0.45 -12.81 14.12
N ARG A 75 -0.83 -11.65 13.59
CA ARG A 75 -1.98 -10.87 14.08
C ARG A 75 -3.00 -10.71 12.97
N LEU A 76 -4.28 -10.84 13.31
CA LEU A 76 -5.36 -10.61 12.35
C LEU A 76 -5.63 -9.11 12.20
N ARG A 77 -5.67 -8.64 10.95
CA ARG A 77 -6.17 -7.32 10.59
C ARG A 77 -7.19 -7.46 9.47
N ILE A 78 -8.32 -6.77 9.59
CA ILE A 78 -9.37 -6.72 8.56
C ILE A 78 -9.53 -5.27 8.16
N ASP A 79 -9.35 -4.95 6.88
CA ASP A 79 -9.57 -3.60 6.34
C ASP A 79 -10.76 -3.62 5.36
N ALA A 80 -11.59 -2.58 5.36
CA ALA A 80 -12.52 -2.27 4.27
C ALA A 80 -11.89 -1.26 3.32
N ALA A 81 -11.91 -1.54 2.01
CA ALA A 81 -11.45 -0.63 0.97
C ALA A 81 -12.64 0.00 0.22
N PHE A 82 -12.73 1.33 0.19
CA PHE A 82 -13.75 2.05 -0.57
C PHE A 82 -13.14 2.86 -1.72
N PRO A 83 -13.82 2.94 -2.88
CA PRO A 83 -13.42 3.80 -3.99
C PRO A 83 -13.60 5.30 -3.66
N SER A 84 -12.81 6.14 -4.35
CA SER A 84 -12.67 7.59 -4.14
C SER A 84 -13.95 8.43 -4.34
N ASP A 85 -14.93 7.90 -5.06
CA ASP A 85 -16.14 8.59 -5.47
C ASP A 85 -17.26 8.50 -4.42
N ILE A 86 -17.13 7.61 -3.44
CA ILE A 86 -18.03 7.52 -2.31
C ILE A 86 -17.62 8.62 -1.31
N GLY A 87 -18.35 9.73 -1.34
CA GLY A 87 -18.21 10.81 -0.37
C GLY A 87 -18.64 10.34 1.02
N PHE A 88 -17.69 10.02 1.88
CA PHE A 88 -17.98 9.88 3.31
C PHE A 88 -17.99 11.26 3.96
N ALA A 89 -18.94 11.50 4.86
CA ALA A 89 -18.77 12.56 5.84
C ALA A 89 -17.62 12.11 6.76
N ALA A 90 -16.41 12.64 6.55
CA ALA A 90 -15.23 12.31 7.35
C ALA A 90 -15.50 12.43 8.87
N GLU A 91 -16.41 13.32 9.25
CA GLU A 91 -16.89 13.52 10.61
C GLU A 91 -17.69 12.33 11.17
N ALA A 92 -18.52 11.66 10.36
CA ALA A 92 -19.32 10.51 10.80
C ALA A 92 -18.46 9.26 11.03
N LEU A 93 -17.42 9.05 10.22
CA LEU A 93 -16.52 7.90 10.37
C LEU A 93 -15.51 8.07 11.52
N GLN A 94 -15.07 9.30 11.80
CA GLN A 94 -14.21 9.60 12.96
C GLN A 94 -14.91 9.27 14.28
N GLN A 95 -16.22 9.54 14.38
CA GLN A 95 -17.00 9.20 15.58
C GLN A 95 -17.17 7.69 15.78
N ILE A 96 -17.18 6.89 14.72
CA ILE A 96 -17.40 5.44 14.78
C ILE A 96 -16.09 4.67 15.04
N THR A 97 -14.98 5.10 14.44
CA THR A 97 -13.73 4.33 14.43
C THR A 97 -12.67 4.86 15.38
N GLY A 98 -12.80 6.11 15.89
CA GLY A 98 -11.75 6.78 16.67
C GLY A 98 -10.47 7.11 15.87
N ALA A 99 -10.34 6.57 14.66
CA ALA A 99 -9.25 6.83 13.75
C ALA A 99 -9.48 8.16 13.02
N ARG A 100 -8.43 9.00 12.97
CA ARG A 100 -8.42 10.20 12.15
C ARG A 100 -8.41 9.78 10.68
N ILE A 101 -9.58 9.79 10.07
CA ILE A 101 -9.74 9.52 8.64
C ILE A 101 -9.64 10.88 7.95
N ASP A 102 -8.50 11.12 7.33
CA ASP A 102 -8.37 12.19 6.36
C ASP A 102 -9.04 11.74 5.06
N ASN A 103 -9.71 12.67 4.38
CA ASN A 103 -10.50 12.47 3.15
C ASN A 103 -9.61 11.93 2.03
N ASP A 104 -9.42 10.61 1.98
CA ASP A 104 -8.53 9.91 1.05
C ASP A 104 -9.32 9.35 -0.15
N ASP A 105 -8.67 9.34 -1.31
CA ASP A 105 -9.22 8.75 -2.54
C ASP A 105 -9.29 7.19 -2.49
N GLN A 106 -8.85 6.57 -1.39
CA GLN A 106 -9.05 5.15 -1.07
C GLN A 106 -9.17 5.00 0.45
N TYR A 107 -10.40 4.88 0.97
CA TYR A 107 -10.60 4.69 2.41
C TYR A 107 -10.26 3.26 2.77
N LEU A 108 -9.23 3.08 3.60
CA LEU A 108 -8.90 1.81 4.24
C LEU A 108 -9.21 1.92 5.72
N LEU A 109 -10.37 1.40 6.11
CA LEU A 109 -10.84 1.42 7.49
C LEU A 109 -10.49 0.09 8.16
N PRO A 110 -9.66 0.07 9.21
CA PRO A 110 -9.48 -1.13 10.00
C PRO A 110 -10.82 -1.47 10.67
N ILE A 111 -11.38 -2.62 10.32
CA ILE A 111 -12.52 -3.24 11.03
C ILE A 111 -12.01 -3.97 12.28
N PHE A 112 -10.76 -4.45 12.25
CA PHE A 112 -10.15 -5.24 13.32
C PHE A 112 -8.61 -5.11 13.30
N GLY A 113 -7.95 -4.93 14.46
CA GLY A 113 -6.49 -4.85 14.64
C GLY A 113 -5.96 -3.48 15.13
N ASP A 114 -4.75 -3.45 15.73
CA ASP A 114 -4.12 -2.22 16.27
C ASP A 114 -4.02 -1.06 15.25
N ASP A 115 -4.27 0.17 15.72
CA ASP A 115 -4.31 1.46 14.99
C ASP A 115 -3.03 1.86 14.21
N ARG A 116 -1.98 1.04 14.20
CA ARG A 116 -0.76 1.42 13.49
C ARG A 116 -0.93 1.18 11.99
N PRO A 117 -0.73 2.19 11.14
CA PRO A 117 -0.70 1.96 9.71
C PRO A 117 0.41 0.97 9.38
N LEU A 118 0.05 -0.05 8.59
CA LEU A 118 1.03 -0.90 7.92
C LEU A 118 1.91 0.02 7.07
N ARG A 119 3.24 -0.16 7.09
CA ARG A 119 4.10 0.44 6.06
C ARG A 119 3.62 -0.11 4.72
N ARG A 120 2.86 0.69 3.98
CA ARG A 120 2.33 0.32 2.67
C ARG A 120 3.06 1.12 1.61
N ASP A 121 3.74 0.40 0.74
CA ASP A 121 4.36 0.98 -0.43
C ASP A 121 3.28 1.54 -1.37
N VAL A 122 3.61 2.62 -2.06
CA VAL A 122 2.72 3.33 -2.97
C VAL A 122 3.30 3.38 -4.37
N ILE A 123 2.45 3.54 -5.37
CA ILE A 123 2.82 3.80 -6.76
C ILE A 123 2.38 5.21 -7.09
N LEU A 124 3.33 6.08 -7.41
CA LEU A 124 3.11 7.48 -7.75
C LEU A 124 3.13 7.64 -9.26
N SER A 125 2.02 8.10 -9.84
CA SER A 125 2.00 8.56 -11.24
C SER A 125 2.61 9.96 -11.32
N ILE A 126 3.72 10.09 -12.05
CA ILE A 126 4.49 11.33 -12.18
C ILE A 126 4.78 11.59 -13.67
N LYS A 127 4.68 12.86 -14.10
CA LYS A 127 5.01 13.23 -15.48
C LYS A 127 6.51 13.04 -15.74
N PRO A 128 6.93 12.62 -16.95
CA PRO A 128 8.34 12.36 -17.28
C PRO A 128 9.33 13.45 -16.86
N ALA A 129 8.99 14.72 -17.13
CA ALA A 129 9.82 15.88 -16.77
C ALA A 129 10.11 16.03 -15.26
N TYR A 130 9.33 15.37 -14.39
CA TYR A 130 9.54 15.36 -12.94
C TYR A 130 10.09 14.02 -12.45
N SER A 131 9.65 12.88 -13.02
CA SER A 131 10.15 11.58 -12.61
C SER A 131 11.63 11.42 -12.91
N ASP A 132 12.13 11.94 -14.04
CA ASP A 132 13.56 11.92 -14.35
C ASP A 132 14.37 12.73 -13.33
N LYS A 133 13.87 13.92 -12.93
CA LYS A 133 14.52 14.74 -11.89
C LYS A 133 14.55 14.04 -10.53
N ILE A 134 13.55 13.21 -10.22
CA ILE A 134 13.56 12.40 -9.00
C ILE A 134 14.68 11.35 -9.12
N LEU A 135 14.72 10.61 -10.23
CA LEU A 135 15.71 9.56 -10.47
C LEU A 135 17.15 10.08 -10.53
N GLU A 136 17.35 11.33 -10.96
CA GLU A 136 18.64 12.04 -10.93
C GLU A 136 18.99 12.61 -9.55
N GLY A 137 18.08 12.54 -8.57
CA GLY A 137 18.26 13.08 -7.22
C GLY A 137 18.11 14.60 -7.12
N VAL A 138 17.72 15.29 -8.21
CA VAL A 138 17.51 16.74 -8.24
C VAL A 138 16.22 17.13 -7.53
N LYS A 139 15.15 16.34 -7.71
CA LYS A 139 13.85 16.55 -7.07
C LYS A 139 13.73 15.63 -5.86
N THR A 140 13.84 16.22 -4.67
CA THR A 140 13.78 15.51 -3.38
C THR A 140 12.43 15.64 -2.68
N VAL A 141 11.51 16.43 -3.25
CA VAL A 141 10.15 16.58 -2.73
C VAL A 141 9.14 16.37 -3.84
N GLU A 142 8.17 15.47 -3.62
CA GLU A 142 7.00 15.32 -4.48
C GLU A 142 5.80 16.06 -3.90
N LEU A 143 5.11 16.85 -4.72
CA LEU A 143 3.97 17.66 -4.28
C LEU A 143 2.67 17.00 -4.72
N ARG A 144 1.69 16.94 -3.83
CA ARG A 144 0.41 16.30 -4.08
C ARG A 144 -0.76 17.12 -3.57
N ARG A 145 -1.84 17.16 -4.34
CA ARG A 145 -3.12 17.75 -3.93
C ARG A 145 -3.78 16.98 -2.79
N ARG A 146 -3.59 15.65 -2.75
CA ARG A 146 -4.08 14.72 -1.73
C ARG A 146 -3.06 13.59 -1.55
N PHE A 147 -2.82 13.15 -0.32
CA PHE A 147 -1.96 12.00 -0.03
C PHE A 147 -2.29 11.40 1.35
N PRO A 148 -2.39 10.06 1.47
CA PRO A 148 -2.75 9.40 2.72
C PRO A 148 -1.67 9.56 3.78
N LEU A 149 -2.03 10.12 4.94
CA LEU A 149 -1.13 10.20 6.10
C LEU A 149 -0.88 8.82 6.75
N SER A 150 -1.67 7.80 6.37
CA SER A 150 -1.47 6.41 6.78
C SER A 150 -0.26 5.76 6.10
N VAL A 151 0.39 6.40 5.13
CA VAL A 151 1.68 5.92 4.61
C VAL A 151 2.76 6.25 5.63
N GLY A 152 3.16 5.24 6.41
CA GLY A 152 4.17 5.39 7.46
C GLY A 152 5.54 5.79 6.92
N GLN A 153 6.31 6.52 7.72
CA GLN A 153 7.70 6.86 7.42
C GLN A 153 8.53 5.60 7.08
N GLY A 154 9.28 5.69 5.97
CA GLY A 154 10.06 4.60 5.41
C GLY A 154 9.31 3.69 4.43
N ALA A 155 8.14 4.12 3.94
CA ALA A 155 7.44 3.40 2.87
C ALA A 155 8.12 3.60 1.50
N THR A 156 8.06 2.59 0.64
CA THR A 156 8.60 2.69 -0.72
C THR A 156 7.58 3.35 -1.65
N ALA A 157 7.98 4.41 -2.34
CA ALA A 157 7.27 4.99 -3.47
C ALA A 157 7.85 4.47 -4.78
N TYR A 158 7.11 3.60 -5.46
CA TYR A 158 7.41 3.21 -6.84
C TYR A 158 6.97 4.32 -7.80
N ILE A 159 7.85 4.70 -8.72
CA ILE A 159 7.65 5.84 -9.61
C ILE A 159 7.15 5.32 -10.96
N TYR A 160 5.87 5.58 -11.26
CA TYR A 160 5.29 5.33 -12.57
C TYR A 160 5.38 6.61 -13.41
N SER A 161 6.20 6.57 -14.45
CA SER A 161 6.31 7.66 -15.41
C SER A 161 5.15 7.60 -16.40
N THR A 162 4.33 8.65 -16.43
CA THR A 162 3.15 8.72 -17.31
C THR A 162 3.54 8.86 -18.80
N SER A 163 2.58 9.12 -19.67
CA SER A 163 2.83 9.34 -21.10
C SER A 163 3.93 10.40 -21.36
N PRO A 164 4.84 10.19 -22.33
CA PRO A 164 4.91 9.05 -23.26
C PRO A 164 5.57 7.76 -22.72
N VAL A 165 6.29 7.82 -21.60
CA VAL A 165 7.10 6.71 -21.07
C VAL A 165 6.24 5.50 -20.69
N ARG A 166 5.15 5.72 -19.94
CA ARG A 166 4.17 4.67 -19.55
C ARG A 166 4.81 3.42 -18.93
N ALA A 167 5.66 3.62 -17.94
CA ALA A 167 6.40 2.53 -17.29
C ALA A 167 6.68 2.83 -15.81
N LEU A 168 6.86 1.79 -15.01
CA LEU A 168 7.46 1.88 -13.69
C LEU A 168 8.98 1.99 -13.85
N VAL A 169 9.56 3.12 -13.46
CA VAL A 169 10.94 3.51 -13.83
C VAL A 169 11.91 3.48 -12.67
N GLY A 170 11.41 3.37 -11.43
CA GLY A 170 12.25 3.38 -10.25
C GLY A 170 11.46 3.34 -8.96
N ALA A 171 12.18 3.47 -7.85
CA ALA A 171 11.65 3.55 -6.51
C ALA A 171 12.38 4.62 -5.69
N ALA A 172 11.71 5.16 -4.69
CA ALA A 172 12.28 6.06 -3.68
C ALA A 172 11.66 5.73 -2.32
N GLU A 173 12.33 6.12 -1.24
CA GLU A 173 11.79 6.00 0.12
C GLU A 173 11.09 7.31 0.51
N ILE A 174 9.86 7.22 1.01
CA ILE A 174 9.16 8.35 1.62
C ILE A 174 9.64 8.48 3.06
N THR A 175 10.42 9.52 3.34
CA THR A 175 10.97 9.76 4.68
C THR A 175 9.98 10.50 5.56
N ASP A 176 9.19 11.40 4.99
CA ASP A 176 8.24 12.23 5.72
C ASP A 176 7.14 12.79 4.80
N VAL A 177 5.96 13.08 5.38
CA VAL A 177 4.82 13.64 4.66
C VAL A 177 4.28 14.84 5.44
N GLU A 178 4.32 16.01 4.82
CA GLU A 178 3.88 17.27 5.43
C GLU A 178 2.61 17.80 4.74
N ARG A 179 1.54 18.02 5.51
CA ARG A 179 0.34 18.75 5.07
C ARG A 179 0.47 20.21 5.45
N LEU A 180 0.50 21.11 4.46
CA LEU A 180 0.81 22.53 4.68
C LEU A 180 -0.12 23.44 3.86
N PRO A 181 -0.41 24.67 4.34
CA PRO A 181 -1.01 25.72 3.53
C PRO A 181 -0.16 26.04 2.29
N LEU A 182 -0.80 26.33 1.14
CA LEU A 182 -0.09 26.47 -0.14
C LEU A 182 1.03 27.51 -0.14
N ALA A 183 0.86 28.62 0.58
CA ALA A 183 1.89 29.65 0.72
C ALA A 183 3.16 29.10 1.40
N THR A 184 2.98 28.33 2.48
CA THR A 184 4.06 27.67 3.21
C THR A 184 4.68 26.54 2.39
N LEU A 185 3.84 25.74 1.72
CA LEU A 185 4.26 24.65 0.84
C LEU A 185 5.19 25.16 -0.26
N TRP A 186 4.80 26.24 -0.96
CA TRP A 186 5.62 26.88 -1.98
C TRP A 186 6.93 27.43 -1.41
N ARG A 187 6.86 28.20 -0.31
CA ARG A 187 8.03 28.84 0.30
C ARG A 187 9.08 27.81 0.74
N ARG A 188 8.65 26.69 1.33
CA ARG A 188 9.56 25.66 1.87
C ARG A 188 10.05 24.69 0.79
N HIS A 189 9.16 24.24 -0.09
CA HIS A 189 9.45 23.10 -0.96
C HIS A 189 9.47 23.43 -2.45
N GLY A 190 9.11 24.65 -2.88
CA GLY A 190 9.04 25.01 -4.31
C GLY A 190 10.34 24.72 -5.08
N LYS A 191 11.50 25.02 -4.47
CA LYS A 191 12.81 24.74 -5.05
C LYS A 191 13.09 23.23 -5.11
N SER A 192 12.97 22.52 -3.99
CA SER A 192 13.23 21.07 -3.89
C SER A 192 12.26 20.22 -4.71
N ALA A 193 11.05 20.74 -4.98
CA ALA A 193 10.06 20.11 -5.84
C ALA A 193 10.34 20.31 -7.34
N SER A 194 11.33 21.12 -7.70
CA SER A 194 11.76 21.36 -9.08
C SER A 194 10.63 21.77 -10.05
N ILE A 195 9.68 22.57 -9.56
CA ILE A 195 8.49 23.05 -10.28
C ILE A 195 8.48 24.58 -10.35
N ARG A 196 8.01 25.14 -11.47
CA ARG A 196 7.87 26.60 -11.62
C ARG A 196 6.64 27.08 -10.84
N LYS A 197 6.67 28.33 -10.37
CA LYS A 197 5.55 28.92 -9.61
C LYS A 197 4.23 28.87 -10.39
N LEU A 198 4.27 29.21 -11.67
CA LEU A 198 3.08 29.17 -12.54
C LEU A 198 2.47 27.75 -12.63
N ASP A 199 3.32 26.72 -12.74
CA ASP A 199 2.84 25.33 -12.78
C ASP A 199 2.31 24.88 -11.41
N PHE A 200 2.94 25.34 -10.31
CA PHE A 200 2.47 25.09 -8.95
C PHE A 200 1.08 25.69 -8.72
N ASP A 201 0.89 26.96 -9.07
CA ASP A 201 -0.37 27.67 -8.86
C ASP A 201 -1.51 27.05 -9.70
N ALA A 202 -1.22 26.69 -10.96
CA ALA A 202 -2.17 25.97 -11.80
C ALA A 202 -2.50 24.59 -11.21
N TYR A 203 -1.49 23.85 -10.73
CA TYR A 203 -1.69 22.51 -10.19
C TYR A 203 -2.47 22.50 -8.88
N PHE A 204 -2.31 23.50 -8.02
CA PHE A 204 -3.03 23.63 -6.75
C PHE A 204 -4.27 24.53 -6.80
N GLY A 205 -4.67 24.99 -7.99
CA GLY A 205 -5.84 25.84 -8.18
C GLY A 205 -7.09 25.30 -7.48
N GLY A 206 -7.75 26.18 -6.72
CA GLY A 206 -8.96 25.86 -5.94
C GLY A 206 -8.72 25.18 -4.59
N LEU A 207 -7.47 25.01 -4.14
CA LEU A 207 -7.13 24.44 -2.84
C LEU A 207 -6.52 25.49 -1.90
N SER A 208 -6.67 25.28 -0.58
CA SER A 208 -6.01 26.08 0.46
C SER A 208 -4.74 25.41 1.00
N GLU A 209 -4.61 24.10 0.80
CA GLU A 209 -3.54 23.26 1.33
C GLU A 209 -3.09 22.19 0.33
N GLY A 210 -1.94 21.59 0.60
CA GLY A 210 -1.39 20.49 -0.17
C GLY A 210 -0.39 19.68 0.65
N TYR A 211 0.16 18.64 0.03
CA TYR A 211 1.07 17.69 0.65
C TYR A 211 2.46 17.77 0.01
N ALA A 212 3.49 17.74 0.85
CA ALA A 212 4.89 17.56 0.45
C ALA A 212 5.38 16.20 0.95
N LEU A 213 5.80 15.35 0.02
CA LEU A 213 6.38 14.04 0.30
C LEU A 213 7.89 14.19 0.17
N ASN A 214 8.60 14.12 1.28
CA ASN A 214 10.05 14.10 1.29
C ASN A 214 10.50 12.69 0.86
N ILE A 215 11.29 12.64 -0.21
CA ILE A 215 11.76 11.38 -0.79
C ILE A 215 13.28 11.29 -0.75
N SER A 216 13.80 10.10 -0.46
CA SER A 216 15.23 9.80 -0.40
C SER A 216 15.53 8.42 -0.99
N ASN A 217 16.79 7.99 -0.95
CA ASN A 217 17.22 6.66 -1.37
C ASN A 217 16.70 6.26 -2.76
N VAL A 218 16.70 7.22 -3.70
CA VAL A 218 16.14 7.03 -5.03
C VAL A 218 16.96 6.03 -5.84
N ARG A 219 16.27 5.11 -6.52
CA ARG A 219 16.87 4.08 -7.36
C ARG A 219 16.13 3.99 -8.68
N ARG A 220 16.86 4.09 -9.78
CA ARG A 220 16.33 3.82 -11.13
C ARG A 220 16.35 2.30 -11.38
N PHE A 221 15.30 1.79 -12.01
CA PHE A 221 15.25 0.39 -12.43
C PHE A 221 16.08 0.19 -13.68
N SER A 222 16.88 -0.88 -13.69
CA SER A 222 17.65 -1.27 -14.89
C SER A 222 16.72 -1.69 -16.03
N HIS A 223 15.59 -2.31 -15.71
CA HIS A 223 14.55 -2.70 -16.66
C HIS A 223 13.21 -2.08 -16.24
N PRO A 224 12.82 -0.93 -16.83
CA PRO A 224 11.51 -0.35 -16.55
C PRO A 224 10.36 -1.28 -16.98
N LEU A 225 9.42 -1.53 -16.07
CA LEU A 225 8.23 -2.34 -16.35
C LEU A 225 7.21 -1.49 -17.09
N ASN A 226 7.01 -1.77 -18.38
CA ASN A 226 6.07 -1.00 -19.20
C ASN A 226 4.61 -1.33 -18.86
N LEU A 227 3.69 -0.47 -19.31
CA LEU A 227 2.25 -0.61 -19.01
C LEU A 227 1.63 -1.93 -19.51
N ILE A 228 2.13 -2.51 -20.61
CA ILE A 228 1.60 -3.78 -21.14
C ILE A 228 1.96 -4.90 -20.18
N GLU A 229 3.24 -5.00 -19.81
CA GLU A 229 3.74 -5.97 -18.85
C GLU A 229 3.06 -5.84 -17.49
N LEU A 230 2.88 -4.60 -17.01
CA LEU A 230 2.19 -4.33 -15.74
C LEU A 230 0.72 -4.79 -15.78
N LYS A 231 0.04 -4.62 -16.92
CA LYS A 231 -1.35 -5.07 -17.10
C LYS A 231 -1.45 -6.58 -17.13
N GLU A 232 -0.61 -7.23 -17.93
CA GLU A 232 -0.66 -8.69 -18.14
C GLU A 232 -0.26 -9.46 -16.87
N ARG A 233 0.81 -9.03 -16.19
CA ARG A 233 1.33 -9.74 -15.02
C ARG A 233 0.60 -9.40 -13.72
N PHE A 234 0.11 -8.16 -13.57
CA PHE A 234 -0.38 -7.66 -12.28
C PHE A 234 -1.79 -7.05 -12.33
N GLY A 235 -2.45 -7.03 -13.49
CA GLY A 235 -3.74 -6.38 -13.67
C GLY A 235 -3.68 -4.88 -13.36
N PHE A 236 -2.53 -4.24 -13.61
CA PHE A 236 -2.28 -2.85 -13.26
C PHE A 236 -3.11 -1.89 -14.11
N LYS A 237 -3.68 -0.87 -13.45
CA LYS A 237 -4.27 0.30 -14.11
C LYS A 237 -3.53 1.53 -13.59
N ALA A 238 -3.04 2.37 -14.50
CA ALA A 238 -2.30 3.56 -14.13
C ALA A 238 -3.16 4.48 -13.24
N PRO A 239 -2.70 4.85 -12.03
CA PRO A 239 -3.46 5.72 -11.16
C PRO A 239 -3.44 7.16 -11.69
N GLN A 240 -4.52 7.92 -11.45
CA GLN A 240 -4.54 9.35 -11.75
C GLN A 240 -3.67 10.15 -10.77
N SER A 241 -3.61 9.71 -9.51
CA SER A 241 -2.72 10.26 -8.48
C SER A 241 -1.74 9.19 -7.99
N PHE A 242 -2.18 8.31 -7.10
CA PHE A 242 -1.39 7.21 -6.57
C PHE A 242 -2.25 5.95 -6.39
N LEU A 243 -1.61 4.82 -6.10
CA LEU A 243 -2.25 3.55 -5.76
C LEU A 243 -1.39 2.83 -4.72
N TYR A 244 -1.97 2.07 -3.80
CA TYR A 244 -1.18 1.17 -2.96
C TYR A 244 -0.59 0.02 -3.79
N ALA A 245 0.70 -0.25 -3.64
CA ALA A 245 1.35 -1.33 -4.36
C ALA A 245 0.78 -2.67 -3.87
N LYS A 246 0.27 -3.48 -4.80
CA LYS A 246 -0.24 -4.82 -4.46
C LYS A 246 0.92 -5.75 -4.06
N PRO A 247 0.71 -6.72 -3.15
CA PRO A 247 1.78 -7.62 -2.69
C PRO A 247 2.48 -8.40 -3.81
N ASN A 248 1.74 -8.85 -4.83
CA ASN A 248 2.31 -9.56 -5.97
C ASN A 248 3.28 -8.68 -6.79
N LEU A 249 2.97 -7.39 -6.92
CA LEU A 249 3.82 -6.42 -7.58
C LEU A 249 5.03 -6.08 -6.69
N GLN A 250 4.83 -5.87 -5.38
CA GLN A 250 5.93 -5.67 -4.43
C GLN A 250 6.92 -6.85 -4.45
N MET A 251 6.44 -8.09 -4.42
CA MET A 251 7.30 -9.27 -4.49
C MET A 251 8.07 -9.37 -5.81
N ALA A 252 7.44 -9.05 -6.94
CA ALA A 252 8.11 -9.04 -8.23
C ALA A 252 9.22 -7.98 -8.28
N LEU A 253 8.93 -6.78 -7.75
CA LEU A 253 9.88 -5.68 -7.67
C LEU A 253 11.04 -6.01 -6.71
N GLN A 254 10.75 -6.64 -5.57
CA GLN A 254 11.75 -7.16 -4.64
C GLN A 254 12.70 -8.19 -5.27
N ASN A 255 12.19 -9.09 -6.12
CA ASN A 255 13.03 -10.08 -6.81
C ASN A 255 13.88 -9.46 -7.93
N GLU A 256 13.38 -8.43 -8.61
CA GLU A 256 14.18 -7.60 -9.51
C GLU A 256 15.22 -6.76 -8.73
N HIS A 257 14.97 -6.47 -7.45
CA HIS A 257 15.95 -5.86 -6.53
C HIS A 257 17.08 -6.81 -6.08
N THR A 258 16.88 -8.14 -6.06
CA THR A 258 17.89 -9.10 -5.58
C THR A 258 18.91 -9.54 -6.63
N ASN A 259 18.69 -9.26 -7.92
CA ASN A 259 19.61 -9.65 -9.01
C ASN A 259 20.77 -8.67 -9.26
N ILE A 260 21.01 -7.72 -8.35
CA ILE A 260 22.16 -6.80 -8.44
C ILE A 260 22.86 -6.74 -7.08
N SER A 261 23.40 -7.88 -6.66
CA SER A 261 24.48 -7.95 -5.68
C SER A 261 25.29 -9.20 -5.96
N ASN A 262 26.24 -9.05 -6.88
CA ASN A 262 27.55 -9.72 -6.88
C ASN A 262 28.57 -8.71 -7.41
#